data_AF-A0A2S1QGF3-F1
#
_entry.id   AF-A0A2S1QGF3-F1
#
_cell.length_a   1.000
_cell.length_b   1.000
_cell.length_c   1.000
_cell.angle_alpha   90.00
_cell.angle_beta   90.00
_cell.angle_gamma   90.00
#
_symmetry.space_group_name_H-M   'P 1'
#
loop_
_entity.id
_entity.type
_entity.pdbx_description
1 polymer ?
#
loop_
_entity_poly.entity_id
_entity_poly.type
_entity_poly.pdbx_seq_one_letter_code
_entity_poly.pdbx_strand_id
1 'polypeptide(L)'
;MTEIFKKYLVIEWWIPILFFGVSIFLFLSDMILSNTDFGFYILMLSGLILFISTIWQLFKGKKLVALLQFSILIIPILFFGFMLVVFAGMMNKPDSKLTLESIEPLIKEKTDLTIPKDFEILENIIEHTEGAFDSDYSIGLKIRYQESEEKNITEQIHNGIKFKSENGIWKRYKSGFDYEHNENELNRAEPFYFKVDTLSNTIELNLMHL
;
A
#
# COMPACT_ATOMS: atom_id res chain seq x y z
N MET A 1 20.95 48.26 -7.54
CA MET A 1 20.41 46.91 -7.23
C MET A 1 21.11 45.82 -8.05
N THR A 2 21.31 46.02 -9.35
CA THR A 2 22.00 45.08 -10.27
C THR A 2 23.44 44.73 -9.87
N GLU A 3 24.23 45.66 -9.34
CA GLU A 3 25.61 45.37 -8.94
C GLU A 3 25.71 44.47 -7.71
N ILE A 4 24.84 44.65 -6.72
CA ILE A 4 24.81 43.84 -5.49
C ILE A 4 24.43 42.40 -5.83
N PHE A 5 23.38 42.23 -6.66
CA PHE A 5 22.97 40.92 -7.17
C PHE A 5 24.10 40.22 -7.93
N LYS A 6 24.81 40.95 -8.80
CA LYS A 6 25.95 40.42 -9.56
C LYS A 6 27.15 40.09 -8.67
N LYS A 7 27.37 40.83 -7.58
CA LYS A 7 28.47 40.55 -6.66
C LYS A 7 28.21 39.29 -5.85
N TYR A 8 27.06 39.21 -5.19
CA TYR A 8 26.84 38.16 -4.18
C TYR A 8 26.22 36.88 -4.74
N LEU A 9 25.40 36.92 -5.80
CA LEU A 9 24.81 35.70 -6.37
C LEU A 9 25.68 35.06 -7.46
N VAL A 10 26.57 35.86 -8.04
CA VAL A 10 27.19 35.56 -9.34
C VAL A 10 28.72 35.58 -9.27
N ILE A 11 29.33 36.49 -8.51
CA ILE A 11 30.80 36.52 -8.32
C ILE A 11 31.20 35.62 -7.13
N GLU A 12 30.51 35.71 -6.00
CA GLU A 12 30.74 34.88 -4.82
C GLU A 12 29.92 33.59 -4.86
N TRP A 13 30.47 32.58 -5.56
CA TRP A 13 29.83 31.29 -5.83
C TRP A 13 29.39 30.48 -4.59
N TRP A 14 29.95 30.77 -3.42
CA TRP A 14 29.65 30.05 -2.17
C TRP A 14 28.36 30.56 -1.49
N ILE A 15 27.94 31.80 -1.76
CA ILE A 15 26.76 32.40 -1.12
C ILE A 15 25.46 31.67 -1.53
N PRO A 16 25.21 31.37 -2.82
CA PRO A 16 24.05 30.57 -3.21
C PRO A 16 24.02 29.19 -2.55
N ILE A 17 25.18 28.55 -2.38
CA ILE A 17 25.28 27.24 -1.71
C ILE A 17 24.88 27.37 -0.24
N LEU A 18 25.43 28.35 0.47
CA LEU A 18 25.11 28.57 1.87
C LEU A 18 23.62 28.92 2.05
N PHE A 19 23.09 29.79 1.21
CA PHE A 19 21.68 30.18 1.25
C PHE A 19 20.76 28.97 1.01
N PHE A 20 21.11 28.08 0.07
CA PHE A 20 20.41 26.83 -0.15
C PHE A 20 20.51 25.89 1.06
N GLY A 21 21.68 25.73 1.66
CA GLY A 21 21.87 24.91 2.86
C GLY A 21 21.02 25.37 4.05
N VAL A 22 20.98 26.68 4.31
CA VAL A 22 20.12 27.26 5.37
C VAL A 22 18.65 27.03 5.06
N SER A 23 18.23 27.15 3.80
CA SER A 23 16.84 26.91 3.42
C SER A 23 16.38 25.46 3.63
N ILE A 24 17.27 24.47 3.48
CA ILE A 24 16.96 23.07 3.80
C ILE A 24 16.68 22.92 5.30
N PHE A 25 17.48 23.56 6.16
CA PHE A 25 17.27 23.49 7.61
C PHE A 25 15.93 24.13 8.02
N LEU A 26 15.59 25.28 7.43
CA LEU A 26 14.29 25.93 7.65
C LEU A 26 13.12 25.06 7.17
N PHE A 27 13.25 24.44 5.98
CA PHE A 27 12.25 23.52 5.46
C PHE A 27 12.03 22.32 6.41
N LEU A 28 13.11 21.71 6.91
CA LEU A 28 13.02 20.62 7.89
C LEU A 28 12.40 21.07 9.22
N SER A 29 12.70 22.28 9.67
CA SER A 29 12.10 22.84 10.88
C SER A 29 10.59 23.03 10.73
N ASP A 30 10.12 23.51 9.57
CA ASP A 30 8.70 23.70 9.30
C ASP A 30 7.93 22.37 9.24
N MET A 31 8.58 21.29 8.77
CA MET A 31 8.00 19.95 8.85
C MET A 31 7.77 19.47 10.29
N ILE A 32 8.55 19.97 11.27
CA ILE A 32 8.44 19.60 12.69
C ILE A 32 7.49 20.54 13.45
N LEU A 33 7.57 21.83 13.15
CA LEU A 33 6.82 22.91 13.80
C LEU A 33 5.88 23.52 12.77
N SER A 34 4.82 22.80 12.44
CA SER A 34 3.91 23.05 11.30
C SER A 34 3.02 24.29 11.46
N ASN A 35 3.62 25.47 11.61
CA ASN A 35 2.91 26.73 11.76
C ASN A 35 2.87 27.56 10.46
N THR A 36 3.76 27.33 9.49
CA THR A 36 3.84 28.09 8.22
C THR A 36 4.51 27.31 7.08
N ASP A 37 4.24 27.65 5.82
CA ASP A 37 4.94 27.13 4.61
C ASP A 37 6.22 27.92 4.25
N PHE A 38 6.75 28.70 5.18
CA PHE A 38 7.81 29.67 4.91
C PHE A 38 9.10 29.01 4.40
N GLY A 39 9.53 27.94 5.04
CA GLY A 39 10.71 27.15 4.70
C GLY A 39 10.62 26.53 3.31
N PHE A 40 9.44 26.08 2.89
CA PHE A 40 9.23 25.58 1.53
C PHE A 40 9.44 26.68 0.48
N TYR A 41 8.84 27.86 0.67
CA TYR A 41 9.02 28.98 -0.26
C TYR A 41 10.48 29.46 -0.33
N ILE A 42 11.18 29.51 0.82
CA ILE A 42 12.59 29.88 0.88
C ILE A 42 13.48 28.84 0.19
N LEU A 43 13.17 27.54 0.33
CA LEU A 43 13.86 26.45 -0.37
C LEU A 43 13.69 26.54 -1.89
N MET A 44 12.49 26.83 -2.37
CA MET A 44 12.23 27.00 -3.80
C MET A 44 12.97 28.22 -4.37
N LEU A 45 12.95 29.35 -3.64
CA LEU A 45 13.66 30.57 -4.04
C LEU A 45 15.19 30.38 -4.05
N SER A 46 15.74 29.77 -3.00
CA SER A 46 17.18 29.50 -2.90
C SER A 46 17.64 28.50 -3.97
N GLY A 47 16.82 27.50 -4.30
CA GLY A 47 17.07 26.56 -5.39
C GLY A 47 17.15 27.24 -6.76
N LEU A 48 16.22 28.17 -7.04
CA LEU A 48 16.25 28.97 -8.27
C LEU A 48 17.52 29.85 -8.35
N ILE A 49 17.91 30.47 -7.24
CA ILE A 49 19.14 31.26 -7.15
C ILE A 49 20.38 30.41 -7.40
N LEU A 50 20.45 29.22 -6.79
CA LEU A 50 21.57 28.28 -6.99
C LEU A 50 21.63 27.79 -8.44
N PHE A 51 20.48 27.54 -9.07
CA PHE A 51 20.40 27.17 -10.49
C PHE A 51 20.92 28.28 -11.41
N ILE A 52 20.48 29.53 -11.21
CA ILE A 52 20.97 30.69 -11.98
C ILE A 52 22.48 30.87 -11.79
N SER A 53 22.97 30.73 -10.55
CA SER A 53 24.41 30.80 -10.26
C SER A 53 25.19 29.71 -11.00
N THR A 54 24.66 28.48 -11.03
CA THR A 54 25.25 27.33 -11.74
C THR A 54 25.43 27.63 -13.22
N ILE A 55 24.36 28.09 -13.90
CA ILE A 55 24.41 28.47 -15.33
C ILE A 55 25.47 29.54 -15.56
N TRP A 56 25.54 30.54 -14.68
CA TRP A 56 26.52 31.60 -14.81
C TRP A 56 27.97 31.12 -14.67
N GLN A 57 28.25 30.25 -13.70
CA GLN A 57 29.61 29.71 -13.50
C GLN A 57 30.07 28.89 -14.71
N LEU A 58 29.16 28.22 -15.43
CA LEU A 58 29.45 27.56 -16.70
C LEU A 58 29.92 28.56 -17.77
N PHE A 59 29.19 29.66 -17.95
CA PHE A 59 29.58 30.72 -18.91
C PHE A 59 30.91 31.41 -18.55
N LYS A 60 31.24 31.49 -17.26
CA LYS A 60 32.54 32.01 -16.78
C LYS A 60 33.70 31.02 -16.91
N GLY A 61 33.44 29.79 -17.36
CA GLY A 61 34.46 28.75 -17.51
C GLY A 61 34.85 28.06 -16.20
N LYS A 62 34.19 28.36 -15.08
CA LYS A 62 34.42 27.69 -13.78
C LYS A 62 33.65 26.37 -13.70
N LYS A 63 33.99 25.43 -14.57
CA LYS A 63 33.28 24.16 -14.75
C LYS A 63 33.16 23.33 -13.45
N LEU A 64 34.21 23.28 -12.64
CA LEU A 64 34.21 22.53 -11.37
C LEU A 64 33.21 23.11 -10.35
N VAL A 65 33.14 24.44 -10.26
CA VAL A 65 32.22 25.12 -9.32
C VAL A 65 30.78 24.93 -9.77
N ALA A 66 30.52 25.04 -11.07
CA ALA A 66 29.20 24.76 -11.62
C ALA A 66 28.78 23.30 -11.36
N LEU A 67 29.69 22.34 -11.56
CA LEU A 67 29.40 20.93 -11.28
C LEU A 67 29.09 20.71 -9.80
N LEU A 68 29.83 21.34 -8.88
CA LEU A 68 29.55 21.31 -7.46
C LEU A 68 28.14 21.86 -7.12
N GLN A 69 27.81 23.06 -7.62
CA GLN A 69 26.51 23.69 -7.38
C GLN A 69 25.36 22.84 -7.94
N PHE A 70 25.55 22.27 -9.13
CA PHE A 70 24.58 21.38 -9.76
C PHE A 70 24.36 20.09 -8.95
N SER A 71 25.43 19.47 -8.47
CA SER A 71 25.35 18.28 -7.62
C SER A 71 24.58 18.56 -6.32
N ILE A 72 24.82 19.71 -5.69
CA ILE A 72 24.11 20.12 -4.48
C ILE A 72 22.61 20.34 -4.76
N LEU A 73 22.27 20.90 -5.92
CA LEU A 73 20.88 21.12 -6.33
C LEU A 73 20.15 19.80 -6.65
N ILE A 74 20.81 18.86 -7.33
CA ILE A 74 20.15 17.66 -7.87
C ILE A 74 19.89 16.59 -6.81
N ILE A 75 20.75 16.49 -5.78
CA ILE A 75 20.63 15.45 -4.74
C ILE A 75 19.27 15.51 -4.03
N PRO A 76 18.80 16.66 -3.50
CA PRO A 76 17.48 16.74 -2.88
C PRO A 76 16.35 16.43 -3.85
N ILE A 77 16.44 16.91 -5.10
CA ILE A 77 15.41 16.68 -6.13
C ILE A 77 15.26 15.18 -6.41
N LEU A 78 16.37 14.47 -6.58
CA LEU A 78 16.36 13.02 -6.80
C LEU A 78 15.83 12.28 -5.56
N PHE A 79 16.23 12.71 -4.37
CA PHE A 79 15.73 12.11 -3.12
C PHE A 79 14.21 12.26 -2.99
N PHE A 80 13.67 13.48 -3.11
CA PHE A 80 12.23 13.72 -3.04
C PHE A 80 11.47 13.06 -4.19
N GLY A 81 12.03 13.06 -5.41
CA GLY A 81 11.45 12.36 -6.55
C GLY A 81 11.37 10.85 -6.32
N PHE A 82 12.42 10.24 -5.78
CA PHE A 82 12.42 8.83 -5.40
C PHE A 82 11.38 8.53 -4.31
N MET A 83 11.30 9.38 -3.28
CA MET A 83 10.29 9.24 -2.23
C MET A 83 8.87 9.27 -2.82
N LEU A 84 8.59 10.18 -3.76
CA LEU A 84 7.29 10.23 -4.45
C LEU A 84 6.99 8.94 -5.22
N VAL A 85 7.97 8.35 -5.91
CA VAL A 85 7.80 7.07 -6.61
C VAL A 85 7.50 5.94 -5.63
N VAL A 86 8.22 5.88 -4.51
CA VAL A 86 8.00 4.88 -3.45
C VAL A 86 6.62 5.05 -2.81
N PHE A 87 6.21 6.28 -2.51
CA PHE A 87 4.87 6.58 -2.00
C PHE A 87 3.79 6.24 -3.02
N ALA A 88 3.96 6.59 -4.29
CA ALA A 88 3.01 6.22 -5.33
C ALA A 88 2.92 4.69 -5.49
N GLY A 89 4.03 3.96 -5.34
CA GLY A 89 4.05 2.51 -5.30
C GLY A 89 3.29 1.92 -4.12
N MET A 90 3.41 2.52 -2.92
CA MET A 90 2.61 2.14 -1.75
C MET A 90 1.13 2.51 -1.90
N MET A 91 0.81 3.60 -2.60
CA MET A 91 -0.58 4.02 -2.84
C MET A 91 -1.25 3.26 -4.00
N ASN A 92 -0.47 2.63 -4.88
CA ASN A 92 -0.98 1.69 -5.87
C ASN A 92 -1.42 0.41 -5.16
N LYS A 93 -2.62 0.48 -4.59
CA LYS A 93 -3.31 -0.67 -4.01
C LYS A 93 -3.47 -1.74 -5.11
N PRO A 94 -3.29 -3.03 -4.78
CA PRO A 94 -3.75 -4.07 -5.66
C PRO A 94 -5.29 -4.03 -5.68
N ASP A 95 -5.87 -3.31 -6.64
CA ASP A 95 -7.28 -3.46 -7.07
C ASP A 95 -7.55 -4.85 -7.69
N SER A 96 -6.74 -5.84 -7.37
CA SER A 96 -6.89 -7.19 -7.88
C SER A 96 -8.12 -7.78 -7.23
N LYS A 97 -9.24 -7.77 -7.97
CA LYS A 97 -10.32 -8.75 -7.79
C LYS A 97 -9.66 -10.07 -7.41
N LEU A 98 -10.04 -10.65 -6.26
CA LEU A 98 -9.51 -11.95 -5.87
C LEU A 98 -9.70 -12.91 -7.04
N THR A 99 -8.59 -13.37 -7.60
CA THR A 99 -8.61 -14.32 -8.70
C THR A 99 -8.92 -15.70 -8.11
N LEU A 100 -9.50 -16.58 -8.93
CA LEU A 100 -9.74 -17.97 -8.55
C LEU A 100 -8.49 -18.62 -7.92
N GLU A 101 -7.32 -18.33 -8.50
CA GLU A 101 -6.00 -18.83 -8.08
C GLU A 101 -5.61 -18.40 -6.66
N SER A 102 -6.11 -17.26 -6.18
CA SER A 102 -5.88 -16.78 -4.80
C SER A 102 -6.92 -17.28 -3.79
N ILE A 103 -8.14 -17.56 -4.23
CA ILE A 103 -9.28 -17.92 -3.36
C ILE A 103 -9.23 -19.39 -2.96
N GLU A 104 -9.01 -20.28 -3.93
CA GLU A 104 -8.99 -21.73 -3.71
C GLU A 104 -7.98 -22.16 -2.63
N PRO A 105 -6.70 -21.72 -2.65
CA PRO A 105 -5.76 -22.09 -1.61
C PRO A 105 -6.16 -21.53 -0.25
N LEU A 106 -6.69 -20.31 -0.17
CA LEU A 106 -7.10 -19.69 1.08
C LEU A 106 -8.24 -20.47 1.76
N ILE A 107 -9.29 -20.81 1.01
CA ILE A 107 -10.43 -21.55 1.55
C ILE A 107 -10.00 -22.96 1.96
N LYS A 108 -9.14 -23.60 1.16
CA LYS A 108 -8.59 -24.92 1.48
C LYS A 108 -7.73 -24.89 2.74
N GLU A 109 -6.86 -23.89 2.89
CA GLU A 109 -6.01 -23.74 4.06
C GLU A 109 -6.83 -23.51 5.33
N LYS A 110 -7.88 -22.68 5.26
CA LYS A 110 -8.67 -22.29 6.44
C LYS A 110 -9.74 -23.33 6.83
N THR A 111 -10.31 -24.05 5.88
CA THR A 111 -11.50 -24.89 6.09
C THR A 111 -11.36 -26.35 5.66
N ASP A 112 -10.23 -26.72 5.03
CA ASP A 112 -9.99 -28.01 4.36
C ASP A 112 -10.96 -28.31 3.19
N LEU A 113 -11.83 -27.36 2.83
CA LEU A 113 -12.79 -27.53 1.75
C LEU A 113 -12.16 -27.23 0.40
N THR A 114 -12.36 -28.13 -0.57
CA THR A 114 -12.00 -27.87 -1.98
C THR A 114 -13.24 -27.40 -2.73
N ILE A 115 -13.18 -26.19 -3.27
CA ILE A 115 -14.27 -25.56 -4.03
C ILE A 115 -14.30 -26.15 -5.44
N PRO A 116 -15.49 -26.34 -6.04
CA PRO A 116 -15.60 -26.69 -7.45
C PRO A 116 -14.92 -25.64 -8.34
N LYS A 117 -14.47 -26.05 -9.53
CA LYS A 117 -13.86 -25.12 -10.51
C LYS A 117 -14.90 -24.27 -11.25
N ASP A 118 -16.12 -24.81 -11.37
CA ASP A 118 -17.21 -24.17 -12.09
C ASP A 118 -18.18 -23.52 -11.09
N PHE A 119 -18.03 -22.22 -10.86
CA PHE A 119 -18.92 -21.41 -10.03
C PHE A 119 -19.12 -20.00 -10.60
N GLU A 120 -20.19 -19.36 -10.17
CA GLU A 120 -20.49 -17.96 -10.46
C GLU A 120 -20.09 -17.10 -9.27
N ILE A 121 -19.31 -16.04 -9.51
CA ILE A 121 -18.98 -15.06 -8.47
C ILE A 121 -20.17 -14.09 -8.33
N LEU A 122 -20.79 -14.09 -7.15
CA LEU A 122 -21.88 -13.18 -6.82
C LEU A 122 -21.36 -11.89 -6.16
N GLU A 123 -20.34 -12.02 -5.31
CA GLU A 123 -19.73 -10.93 -4.57
C GLU A 123 -18.23 -11.20 -4.43
N ASN A 124 -17.42 -10.18 -4.67
CA ASN A 124 -15.97 -10.23 -4.53
C ASN A 124 -15.49 -8.82 -4.20
N ILE A 125 -15.39 -8.57 -2.90
CA ILE A 125 -15.07 -7.28 -2.31
C ILE A 125 -13.81 -7.44 -1.50
N ILE A 126 -12.89 -6.50 -1.70
CA ILE A 126 -11.72 -6.31 -0.84
C ILE A 126 -11.80 -4.87 -0.37
N GLU A 127 -12.00 -4.69 0.94
CA GLU A 127 -12.02 -3.36 1.56
C GLU A 127 -10.79 -3.21 2.44
N HIS A 128 -10.05 -2.14 2.23
CA HIS A 128 -8.93 -1.78 3.10
C HIS A 128 -9.38 -0.73 4.11
N THR A 129 -8.96 -0.85 5.36
CA THR A 129 -9.26 0.14 6.39
C THR A 129 -8.57 1.48 6.02
N GLU A 130 -9.36 2.56 5.88
CA GLU A 130 -8.81 3.88 5.56
C GLU A 130 -7.83 4.35 6.64
N GLY A 131 -6.58 4.62 6.24
CA GLY A 131 -5.53 5.12 7.14
C GLY A 131 -4.67 4.06 7.82
N ALA A 132 -4.97 2.76 7.65
CA ALA A 132 -4.07 1.68 8.05
C ALA A 132 -2.94 1.52 7.02
N PHE A 133 -1.70 1.33 7.49
CA PHE A 133 -0.53 1.06 6.64
C PHE A 133 -0.62 -0.38 6.11
N ASP A 134 -1.36 -0.58 5.01
CA ASP A 134 -1.42 -1.78 4.14
C ASP A 134 -1.71 -3.16 4.81
N SER A 135 -1.85 -3.25 6.12
CA SER A 135 -2.08 -4.50 6.85
C SER A 135 -3.57 -4.83 6.99
N ASP A 136 -4.42 -3.85 7.24
CA ASP A 136 -5.79 -4.14 7.68
C ASP A 136 -6.71 -4.19 6.46
N TYR A 137 -7.25 -5.38 6.17
CA TYR A 137 -8.14 -5.60 5.04
C TYR A 137 -9.28 -6.55 5.41
N SER A 138 -10.41 -6.37 4.75
CA SER A 138 -11.52 -7.33 4.76
C SER A 138 -11.74 -7.90 3.36
N ILE A 139 -12.00 -9.20 3.31
CA ILE A 139 -12.37 -9.94 2.11
C ILE A 139 -13.80 -10.41 2.30
N GLY A 140 -14.69 -9.96 1.42
CA GLY A 140 -16.05 -10.49 1.27
C GLY A 140 -16.17 -11.24 -0.04
N LEU A 141 -16.34 -12.56 0.02
CA LEU A 141 -16.50 -13.41 -1.14
C LEU A 141 -17.80 -14.21 -1.04
N LYS A 142 -18.61 -14.14 -2.08
CA LYS A 142 -19.79 -14.97 -2.24
C LYS A 142 -19.80 -15.61 -3.62
N ILE A 143 -19.84 -16.93 -3.66
CA ILE A 143 -19.88 -17.71 -4.89
C ILE A 143 -21.12 -18.59 -4.91
N ARG A 144 -21.61 -18.90 -6.11
CA ARG A 144 -22.67 -19.88 -6.35
C ARG A 144 -22.10 -21.06 -7.10
N TYR A 145 -22.18 -22.25 -6.51
CA TYR A 145 -21.78 -23.50 -7.14
C TYR A 145 -22.95 -24.13 -7.90
N GLN A 146 -22.66 -25.03 -8.83
CA GLN A 146 -23.67 -25.79 -9.55
C GLN A 146 -24.32 -26.84 -8.63
N GLU A 147 -25.62 -27.08 -8.75
CA GLU A 147 -26.36 -28.07 -7.93
C GLU A 147 -25.74 -29.48 -7.99
N SER A 148 -25.12 -29.84 -9.12
CA SER A 148 -24.39 -31.11 -9.27
C SER A 148 -23.21 -31.28 -8.29
N GLU A 149 -22.62 -30.17 -7.82
CA GLU A 149 -21.48 -30.16 -6.90
C GLU A 149 -21.91 -30.22 -5.42
N GLU A 150 -23.19 -30.01 -5.11
CA GLU A 150 -23.69 -29.98 -3.72
C GLU A 150 -23.35 -31.27 -2.97
N LYS A 151 -23.54 -32.43 -3.62
CA LYS A 151 -23.25 -33.73 -3.02
C LYS A 151 -21.77 -33.85 -2.64
N ASN A 152 -20.86 -33.40 -3.50
CA ASN A 152 -19.43 -33.44 -3.26
C ASN A 152 -19.03 -32.52 -2.10
N ILE A 153 -19.50 -31.27 -2.11
CA ILE A 153 -19.24 -30.28 -1.06
C ILE A 153 -19.76 -30.79 0.29
N THR A 154 -21.00 -31.27 0.32
CA THR A 154 -21.60 -31.77 1.56
C THR A 154 -20.88 -33.03 2.06
N GLU A 155 -20.49 -33.98 1.22
CA GLU A 155 -19.68 -35.15 1.63
C GLU A 155 -18.34 -34.74 2.26
N GLN A 156 -17.63 -33.76 1.67
CA GLN A 156 -16.40 -33.21 2.26
C GLN A 156 -16.63 -32.63 3.66
N ILE A 157 -17.69 -31.83 3.83
CA ILE A 157 -18.05 -31.23 5.13
C ILE A 157 -18.41 -32.31 6.15
N HIS A 158 -19.20 -33.33 5.78
CA HIS A 158 -19.53 -34.43 6.68
C HIS A 158 -18.30 -35.22 7.13
N ASN A 159 -17.33 -35.40 6.24
CA ASN A 159 -16.05 -35.99 6.59
C ASN A 159 -15.29 -35.08 7.57
N GLY A 160 -15.26 -33.77 7.33
CA GLY A 160 -14.67 -32.79 8.26
C GLY A 160 -15.30 -32.83 9.65
N ILE A 161 -16.63 -32.94 9.75
CA ILE A 161 -17.35 -33.12 11.03
C ILE A 161 -16.91 -34.42 11.72
N LYS A 162 -16.81 -35.51 10.96
CA LYS A 162 -16.50 -36.84 11.49
C LYS A 162 -15.07 -36.96 12.00
N PHE A 163 -14.12 -36.34 11.31
CA PHE A 163 -12.69 -36.50 11.58
C PHE A 163 -12.08 -35.38 12.44
N LYS A 164 -12.85 -34.33 12.79
CA LYS A 164 -12.41 -33.13 13.53
C LYS A 164 -11.17 -32.49 12.89
N SER A 165 -11.38 -31.42 12.12
CA SER A 165 -10.27 -30.62 11.59
C SER A 165 -9.50 -29.93 12.72
N GLU A 166 -8.19 -29.78 12.53
CA GLU A 166 -7.33 -28.98 13.41
C GLU A 166 -7.63 -27.48 13.28
N ASN A 167 -8.16 -27.06 12.13
CA ASN A 167 -8.43 -25.66 11.78
C ASN A 167 -9.74 -25.14 12.40
N GLY A 168 -10.72 -26.01 12.65
CA GLY A 168 -12.04 -25.61 13.12
C GLY A 168 -13.09 -26.73 13.10
N ILE A 169 -14.34 -26.35 13.36
CA ILE A 169 -15.48 -27.25 13.51
C ILE A 169 -16.60 -26.80 12.58
N TRP A 170 -17.09 -27.75 11.80
CA TRP A 170 -18.30 -27.58 11.01
C TRP A 170 -19.55 -27.78 11.87
N LYS A 171 -20.48 -26.82 11.81
CA LYS A 171 -21.80 -26.90 12.43
C LYS A 171 -22.88 -26.93 11.36
N ARG A 172 -23.75 -27.94 11.45
CA ARG A 172 -24.92 -28.06 10.57
C ARG A 172 -26.06 -27.20 11.09
N TYR A 173 -26.73 -26.48 10.20
CA TYR A 173 -28.04 -25.86 10.44
C TYR A 173 -29.06 -26.31 9.37
N LYS A 174 -30.28 -25.78 9.44
CA LYS A 174 -31.43 -26.28 8.66
C LYS A 174 -31.22 -26.27 7.14
N SER A 175 -30.40 -25.36 6.62
CA SER A 175 -30.20 -25.14 5.18
C SER A 175 -28.73 -25.07 4.77
N GLY A 176 -27.84 -25.66 5.58
CA GLY A 176 -26.41 -25.67 5.25
C GLY A 176 -25.48 -25.89 6.44
N PHE A 177 -24.28 -25.34 6.32
CA PHE A 177 -23.17 -25.53 7.25
C PHE A 177 -22.44 -24.21 7.52
N ASP A 178 -22.10 -23.97 8.77
CA ASP A 178 -21.21 -22.90 9.20
C ASP A 178 -19.89 -23.51 9.66
N TYR A 179 -18.78 -22.84 9.38
CA TYR A 179 -17.48 -23.20 9.90
C TYR A 179 -17.11 -22.26 11.04
N GLU A 180 -16.88 -22.83 12.22
CA GLU A 180 -16.32 -22.11 13.36
C GLU A 180 -14.84 -22.46 13.48
N HIS A 181 -13.98 -21.46 13.31
CA HIS A 181 -12.54 -21.65 13.46
C HIS A 181 -12.15 -21.90 14.92
N ASN A 182 -11.07 -22.64 15.15
CA ASN A 182 -10.51 -22.79 16.49
C ASN A 182 -9.79 -21.49 16.93
N GLU A 183 -9.79 -21.16 18.22
CA GLU A 183 -9.04 -20.00 18.74
C GLU A 183 -7.52 -20.30 18.82
N ASN A 184 -6.81 -20.17 17.71
CA ASN A 184 -5.34 -20.18 17.66
C ASN A 184 -4.79 -18.77 17.33
N GLU A 185 -3.47 -18.58 17.45
CA GLU A 185 -2.85 -17.26 17.23
C GLU A 185 -3.09 -16.71 15.82
N LEU A 186 -3.08 -17.58 14.79
CA LEU A 186 -3.36 -17.20 13.40
C LEU A 186 -4.80 -16.69 13.24
N ASN A 187 -5.79 -17.38 13.80
CA ASN A 187 -7.19 -17.01 13.70
C ASN A 187 -7.56 -15.80 14.58
N ARG A 188 -6.72 -15.43 15.56
CA ARG A 188 -6.86 -14.16 16.29
C ARG A 188 -6.42 -12.95 15.48
N ALA A 189 -5.39 -13.12 14.65
CA ALA A 189 -4.93 -12.08 13.72
C ALA A 189 -5.82 -11.99 12.47
N GLU A 190 -6.47 -13.09 12.10
CA GLU A 190 -7.34 -13.17 10.91
C GLU A 190 -8.68 -13.85 11.25
N PRO A 191 -9.60 -13.18 11.97
CA PRO A 191 -10.94 -13.72 12.18
C PRO A 191 -11.64 -13.89 10.83
N PHE A 192 -12.30 -15.03 10.65
CA PHE A 192 -13.06 -15.30 9.44
C PHE A 192 -14.35 -16.05 9.72
N TYR A 193 -15.32 -15.84 8.85
CA TYR A 193 -16.59 -16.55 8.84
C TYR A 193 -16.73 -17.25 7.50
N PHE A 194 -17.05 -18.55 7.55
CA PHE A 194 -17.24 -19.33 6.35
C PHE A 194 -18.55 -20.12 6.43
N LYS A 195 -19.35 -20.05 5.37
CA LYS A 195 -20.68 -20.62 5.30
C LYS A 195 -20.92 -21.31 3.97
N VAL A 196 -21.61 -22.43 4.02
CA VAL A 196 -22.16 -23.14 2.86
C VAL A 196 -23.67 -23.21 3.02
N ASP A 197 -24.42 -22.66 2.06
CA ASP A 197 -25.87 -22.69 2.01
C ASP A 197 -26.31 -23.62 0.86
N THR A 198 -27.04 -24.68 1.20
CA THR A 198 -27.47 -25.72 0.26
C THR A 198 -28.84 -25.43 -0.36
N LEU A 199 -29.56 -24.39 0.08
CA LEU A 199 -30.81 -23.97 -0.57
C LEU A 199 -30.55 -23.03 -1.75
N SER A 200 -29.53 -22.18 -1.59
CA SER A 200 -29.14 -21.20 -2.60
C SER A 200 -27.93 -21.63 -3.43
N ASN A 201 -27.35 -22.79 -3.11
CA ASN A 201 -26.10 -23.31 -3.65
C ASN A 201 -24.97 -22.28 -3.57
N THR A 202 -24.84 -21.64 -2.40
CA THR A 202 -23.84 -20.57 -2.19
C THR A 202 -22.80 -20.92 -1.14
N ILE A 203 -21.60 -20.39 -1.35
CA ILE A 203 -20.51 -20.37 -0.37
C ILE A 203 -20.18 -18.91 -0.09
N GLU A 204 -20.04 -18.57 1.19
CA GLU A 204 -19.73 -17.22 1.64
C GLU A 204 -18.50 -17.26 2.57
N LEU A 205 -17.52 -16.43 2.27
CA LEU A 205 -16.31 -16.21 3.06
C LEU A 205 -16.24 -14.72 3.40
N ASN A 206 -16.22 -14.40 4.68
CA ASN A 206 -15.89 -13.07 5.18
C ASN A 206 -14.65 -13.19 6.05
N LEU A 207 -13.52 -12.66 5.59
CA LEU A 207 -12.25 -12.67 6.32
C LEU A 207 -11.86 -11.24 6.66
N MET A 208 -11.38 -11.00 7.87
CA MET A 208 -10.79 -9.72 8.26
C MET A 208 -9.37 -9.97 8.74
N HIS A 209 -8.44 -9.15 8.31
CA HIS A 209 -7.09 -9.07 8.84
C HIS A 209 -6.97 -7.80 9.68
N LEU A 210 -6.54 -7.97 10.93
CA LEU A 210 -6.47 -6.93 11.97
C LEU A 210 -5.03 -6.69 12.44
#